data_AF-A0A1F5YWZ5-F1
#
_entry.id   AF-A0A1F5YWZ5-F1
#
_cell.length_a   1.000
_cell.length_b   1.000
_cell.length_c   1.000
_cell.angle_alpha   90.00
_cell.angle_beta   90.00
_cell.angle_gamma   90.00
#
_symmetry.space_group_name_H-M   'P 1'
#
loop_
_entity.id
_entity.type
_entity.pdbx_description
1 polymer ?
#
loop_
_entity_poly.entity_id
_entity_poly.type
_entity_poly.pdbx_seq_one_letter_code
_entity_poly.pdbx_strand_id
1 'polypeptide(L)'
;MPKYVQSICPEPGCGKVITAHMFAEDGKVYMEKTCPEHGYVKDLYWSDVELYLKAERWEFGDGKGLMNPNTECESCPADCGICNQHTSHTSLGNIDLTNRCNLNCPICFANANHTGRVYEPSKEEIMDMLRLYRKEEPVSGRMVQFSGGEPTIHPDFFEIISEAKKVGYSHIQVASNGIKFADPDFTARATEAGLHTIYLQFDGVDDRVYKQTRGRELMKYKEKTLESARRAGIKIVLVPTIVGGVNEDQVGKILLYALENIDVVSGISYQPVALTGRISLEQRTKMRFTLPDLARCIEEQTGITNKNDWYPVSFVSPVSKIISAVRGSETVYISCHPHCSLGTYLFIEQGTGRPIPITRFCDIEGMFEELDRLAVQTAASRFKRFAQMNAFYRIHKYFKKDQAPKGMDFTKFLQTLDGLFDKEAGRGAKDGTYTNKTLLVAGMHFMDNYNYELERVRRCVIHYATPANKIIPFCSYNGGLCHREEIEERYSVSLAEYKERRKQRQT
;
A
#
# COMPACT_ATOMS: atom_id res chain seq x y z
N MET A 1 -10.18 -22.68 10.63
CA MET A 1 -11.51 -22.06 10.79
C MET A 1 -12.46 -23.08 11.42
N PRO A 2 -13.26 -22.74 12.44
CA PRO A 2 -13.48 -21.38 12.97
C PRO A 2 -12.27 -20.84 13.76
N LYS A 3 -12.24 -19.53 14.01
CA LYS A 3 -11.29 -18.87 14.95
C LYS A 3 -11.94 -17.66 15.63
N TYR A 4 -11.37 -17.24 16.76
CA TYR A 4 -11.79 -16.04 17.48
C TYR A 4 -10.71 -14.98 17.41
N VAL A 5 -11.09 -13.74 17.14
CA VAL A 5 -10.18 -12.59 17.05
C VAL A 5 -10.70 -11.41 17.86
N GLN A 6 -9.83 -10.49 18.22
CA GLN A 6 -10.24 -9.23 18.84
C GLN A 6 -10.62 -8.20 17.76
N SER A 7 -11.80 -7.61 17.91
CA SER A 7 -12.38 -6.61 17.03
C SER A 7 -12.90 -5.42 17.86
N ILE A 8 -13.57 -4.49 17.20
CA ILE A 8 -14.24 -3.35 17.84
C ILE A 8 -15.74 -3.38 17.51
N CYS A 9 -16.52 -2.72 18.35
CA CYS A 9 -17.91 -2.38 18.07
C CYS A 9 -17.99 -1.60 16.75
N PRO A 10 -18.93 -1.94 15.84
CA PRO A 10 -19.02 -1.26 14.56
C PRO A 10 -19.66 0.14 14.66
N GLU A 11 -20.37 0.43 15.75
CA GLU A 11 -21.06 1.71 15.94
C GLU A 11 -20.04 2.85 16.13
N PRO A 12 -20.11 3.93 15.31
CA PRO A 12 -19.22 5.09 15.44
C PRO A 12 -19.23 5.66 16.87
N GLY A 13 -18.05 5.95 17.40
CA GLY A 13 -17.88 6.51 18.74
C GLY A 13 -17.97 5.51 19.91
N CYS A 14 -18.43 4.27 19.69
CA CYS A 14 -18.48 3.28 20.78
C CYS A 14 -17.07 2.78 21.16
N GLY A 15 -16.26 2.37 20.18
CA GLY A 15 -14.86 1.99 20.42
C GLY A 15 -14.59 0.72 21.22
N LYS A 16 -15.63 0.10 21.79
CA LYS A 16 -15.50 -1.05 22.67
C LYS A 16 -14.85 -2.24 21.96
N VAL A 17 -13.78 -2.77 22.53
CA VAL A 17 -13.15 -4.00 22.06
C VAL A 17 -14.07 -5.19 22.37
N ILE A 18 -14.35 -5.99 21.35
CA ILE A 18 -15.23 -7.17 21.44
C ILE A 18 -14.58 -8.36 20.75
N THR A 19 -14.91 -9.57 21.23
CA THR A 19 -14.48 -10.79 20.57
C THR A 19 -15.36 -11.04 19.34
N ALA A 20 -14.73 -11.26 18.20
CA ALA A 20 -15.38 -11.63 16.96
C ALA A 20 -15.10 -13.11 16.64
N HIS A 21 -16.12 -13.80 16.15
CA HIS A 21 -16.04 -15.17 15.66
C HIS A 21 -15.92 -15.14 14.14
N MET A 22 -14.88 -15.77 13.61
CA MET A 22 -14.69 -15.92 12.17
C MET A 22 -14.89 -17.37 11.76
N PHE A 23 -15.72 -17.60 10.75
CA PHE A 23 -16.09 -18.93 10.28
C PHE A 23 -16.26 -18.96 8.76
N ALA A 24 -16.21 -20.17 8.21
CA ALA A 24 -16.46 -20.41 6.79
C ALA A 24 -17.91 -20.87 6.58
N GLU A 25 -18.57 -20.29 5.58
CA GLU A 25 -19.94 -20.62 5.19
C GLU A 25 -20.07 -20.38 3.67
N ASP A 26 -20.62 -21.35 2.94
CA ASP A 26 -20.80 -21.29 1.47
C ASP A 26 -19.54 -20.88 0.68
N GLY A 27 -18.38 -21.42 1.10
CA GLY A 27 -17.09 -21.12 0.47
C GLY A 27 -16.52 -19.73 0.76
N LYS A 28 -17.19 -18.93 1.62
CA LYS A 28 -16.78 -17.58 2.02
C LYS A 28 -16.36 -17.56 3.47
N VAL A 29 -15.64 -16.51 3.88
CA VAL A 29 -15.29 -16.24 5.27
C VAL A 29 -16.10 -15.07 5.78
N TYR A 30 -16.83 -15.30 6.86
CA TYR A 30 -17.60 -14.28 7.56
C TYR A 30 -16.97 -13.96 8.91
N MET A 31 -17.17 -12.72 9.34
CA MET A 31 -16.91 -12.27 10.70
C MET A 31 -18.23 -11.90 11.35
N GLU A 32 -18.52 -12.45 12.52
CA GLU A 32 -19.63 -12.04 13.36
C GLU A 32 -19.18 -11.59 14.74
N LYS A 33 -19.89 -10.63 15.31
CA LYS A 33 -19.56 -10.04 16.62
C LYS A 33 -20.80 -9.43 17.25
N THR A 34 -20.85 -9.44 18.58
CA THR A 34 -21.96 -8.88 19.35
C THR A 34 -21.44 -7.83 20.33
N CYS A 35 -21.90 -6.59 20.19
CA CYS A 35 -21.71 -5.56 21.19
C CYS A 35 -22.82 -5.65 22.25
N PRO A 36 -22.51 -5.65 23.56
CA PRO A 36 -23.54 -5.64 24.59
C PRO A 36 -24.52 -4.45 24.52
N GLU A 37 -24.09 -3.35 23.92
CA GLU A 37 -24.87 -2.10 23.82
C GLU A 37 -25.52 -1.93 22.44
N HIS A 38 -24.84 -2.38 21.38
CA HIS A 38 -25.23 -2.09 19.99
C HIS A 38 -25.67 -3.33 19.20
N GLY A 39 -25.67 -4.51 19.83
CA GLY A 39 -26.22 -5.74 19.25
C GLY A 39 -25.28 -6.50 18.32
N TYR A 40 -25.87 -7.41 17.55
CA TYR A 40 -25.18 -8.37 16.68
C TYR A 40 -24.89 -7.78 15.29
N VAL A 41 -23.72 -8.11 14.74
CA VAL A 41 -23.33 -7.82 13.36
C VAL A 41 -22.64 -9.03 12.76
N LYS A 42 -22.99 -9.36 11.51
CA LYS A 42 -22.27 -10.27 10.61
C LYS A 42 -21.87 -9.52 9.35
N ASP A 43 -20.65 -9.73 8.88
CA ASP A 43 -20.17 -9.15 7.62
C ASP A 43 -19.26 -10.10 6.86
N LEU A 44 -19.24 -9.96 5.53
CA LEU A 44 -18.32 -10.68 4.67
C LEU A 44 -16.89 -10.19 4.91
N TYR A 45 -16.00 -11.11 5.30
CA TYR A 45 -14.59 -10.82 5.45
C TYR A 45 -13.85 -11.07 4.13
N TRP A 46 -13.93 -12.29 3.59
CA TRP A 46 -13.32 -12.71 2.31
C TRP A 46 -14.32 -13.54 1.50
N SER A 47 -14.42 -13.32 0.19
CA SER A 47 -15.36 -14.06 -0.68
C SER A 47 -14.89 -15.46 -1.11
N ASP A 48 -13.68 -15.88 -0.72
CA ASP A 48 -13.13 -17.20 -1.02
C ASP A 48 -12.29 -17.73 0.16
N VAL A 49 -12.76 -18.83 0.78
CA VAL A 49 -12.12 -19.46 1.94
C VAL A 49 -10.80 -20.15 1.61
N GLU A 50 -10.63 -20.69 0.40
CA GLU A 50 -9.39 -21.36 0.04
C GLU A 50 -8.27 -20.33 -0.16
N LEU A 51 -8.58 -19.19 -0.78
CA LEU A 51 -7.61 -18.11 -0.94
C LEU A 51 -7.25 -17.47 0.41
N TYR A 52 -8.23 -17.37 1.32
CA TYR A 52 -8.00 -16.97 2.72
C TYR A 52 -7.00 -17.89 3.40
N LEU A 53 -7.25 -19.20 3.38
CA LEU A 53 -6.38 -20.19 4.02
C LEU A 53 -5.01 -20.28 3.32
N LYS A 54 -4.96 -20.06 2.00
CA LYS A 54 -3.69 -19.94 1.26
C LYS A 54 -2.89 -18.73 1.74
N ALA A 55 -3.53 -17.60 2.00
CA ALA A 55 -2.84 -16.42 2.51
C ALA A 55 -2.26 -16.66 3.91
N GLU A 56 -2.99 -17.31 4.83
CA GLU A 56 -2.45 -17.70 6.14
C GLU A 56 -1.28 -18.69 6.03
N ARG A 57 -1.37 -19.67 5.13
CA ARG A 57 -0.30 -20.67 4.91
C ARG A 57 1.02 -20.03 4.51
N TRP A 58 0.94 -18.99 3.68
CA TRP A 58 2.10 -18.36 3.04
C TRP A 58 2.65 -17.15 3.82
N GLU A 59 2.39 -17.14 5.11
CA GLU A 59 2.98 -16.21 6.07
C GLU A 59 4.29 -16.78 6.65
N PHE A 60 5.38 -16.01 6.60
CA PHE A 60 6.68 -16.40 7.17
C PHE A 60 6.92 -15.80 8.56
N GLY A 61 5.87 -15.67 9.35
CA GLY A 61 5.89 -15.13 10.71
C GLY A 61 6.02 -13.61 10.81
N ASP A 62 6.05 -13.16 12.06
CA ASP A 62 6.00 -11.75 12.42
C ASP A 62 7.32 -10.98 12.19
N GLY A 63 7.19 -9.65 12.18
CA GLY A 63 8.30 -8.73 12.30
C GLY A 63 8.93 -8.72 13.68
N LYS A 64 10.03 -7.96 13.81
CA LYS A 64 10.74 -7.76 15.08
C LYS A 64 10.17 -6.61 15.92
N GLY A 65 9.05 -6.01 15.49
CA GLY A 65 8.50 -4.79 16.09
C GLY A 65 9.48 -3.62 16.03
N LEU A 66 9.41 -2.77 17.07
CA LEU A 66 10.33 -1.65 17.27
C LEU A 66 11.06 -1.78 18.60
N MET A 67 12.31 -1.35 18.63
CA MET A 67 13.11 -1.23 19.85
C MET A 67 12.86 0.07 20.60
N ASN A 68 12.30 1.07 19.92
CA ASN A 68 12.01 2.40 20.44
C ASN A 68 10.61 2.87 20.04
N PRO A 69 9.54 2.15 20.44
CA PRO A 69 8.18 2.62 20.19
C PRO A 69 7.99 4.04 20.72
N ASN A 70 7.27 4.87 19.98
CA ASN A 70 7.04 6.28 20.35
C ASN A 70 5.72 6.50 21.10
N THR A 71 5.03 5.43 21.47
CA THR A 71 3.73 5.47 22.14
C THR A 71 3.68 4.44 23.27
N GLU A 72 3.28 4.89 24.46
CA GLU A 72 2.84 4.03 25.56
C GLU A 72 1.35 3.71 25.36
N CYS A 73 0.98 2.43 25.52
CA CYS A 73 -0.39 1.98 25.28
C CYS A 73 -1.03 1.51 26.58
N GLU A 74 -2.04 2.25 27.02
CA GLU A 74 -2.94 1.96 28.12
C GLU A 74 -4.21 1.24 27.63
N SER A 75 -4.73 1.61 26.46
CA SER A 75 -6.00 1.08 25.93
C SER A 75 -6.00 0.92 24.42
N CYS A 76 -5.55 -0.24 23.91
CA CYS A 76 -5.58 -0.53 22.48
C CYS A 76 -7.02 -0.83 21.99
N PRO A 77 -7.54 -0.19 20.91
CA PRO A 77 -6.89 0.81 20.05
C PRO A 77 -7.33 2.27 20.34
N ALA A 78 -7.87 2.58 21.51
CA ALA A 78 -8.36 3.91 21.90
C ALA A 78 -7.28 4.99 22.05
N ASP A 79 -6.04 4.61 22.32
CA ASP A 79 -4.89 5.53 22.42
C ASP A 79 -3.84 5.31 21.32
N CYS A 80 -4.26 4.66 20.23
CA CYS A 80 -3.38 4.03 19.26
C CYS A 80 -2.22 4.92 18.77
N GLY A 81 -1.05 4.30 18.77
CA GLY A 81 0.20 4.71 18.16
C GLY A 81 1.15 3.52 18.25
N ILE A 82 2.28 3.55 17.54
CA ILE A 82 3.19 2.41 17.48
C ILE A 82 3.82 2.17 18.87
N CYS A 83 3.32 1.13 19.54
CA CYS A 83 3.68 0.72 20.90
C CYS A 83 4.34 -0.67 20.91
N ASN A 84 4.72 -1.17 22.09
CA ASN A 84 5.33 -2.50 22.26
C ASN A 84 4.45 -3.69 21.81
N GLN A 85 3.16 -3.49 21.53
CA GLN A 85 2.30 -4.54 20.98
C GLN A 85 2.41 -4.67 19.45
N HIS A 86 3.06 -3.73 18.78
CA HIS A 86 3.24 -3.77 17.33
C HIS A 86 4.42 -4.65 16.95
N THR A 87 4.18 -5.62 16.08
CA THR A 87 5.20 -6.57 15.61
C THR A 87 5.83 -6.15 14.29
N SER A 88 5.35 -5.08 13.66
CA SER A 88 5.88 -4.54 12.40
C SER A 88 6.37 -3.10 12.57
N HIS A 89 7.45 -2.74 11.87
CA HIS A 89 7.92 -1.35 11.73
C HIS A 89 7.30 -0.68 10.50
N THR A 90 7.54 0.62 10.30
CA THR A 90 7.03 1.35 9.15
C THR A 90 7.77 0.96 7.86
N SER A 91 7.10 0.21 6.98
CA SER A 91 7.57 0.01 5.60
C SER A 91 7.24 1.20 4.71
N LEU A 92 6.05 1.79 4.88
CA LEU A 92 5.59 2.99 4.17
C LEU A 92 5.00 4.01 5.15
N GLY A 93 5.68 5.14 5.30
CA GLY A 93 5.22 6.25 6.14
C GLY A 93 4.40 7.24 5.34
N ASN A 94 3.17 7.54 5.78
CA ASN A 94 2.34 8.61 5.22
C ASN A 94 2.47 9.88 6.05
N ILE A 95 2.38 11.02 5.36
CA ILE A 95 2.23 12.34 5.95
C ILE A 95 1.16 13.09 5.14
N ASP A 96 0.09 13.51 5.82
CA ASP A 96 -0.91 14.38 5.22
C ASP A 96 -0.40 15.81 5.21
N LEU A 97 -0.26 16.39 4.02
CA LEU A 97 0.21 17.78 3.89
C LEU A 97 -0.90 18.79 4.13
N THR A 98 -2.14 18.42 3.83
CA THR A 98 -3.31 19.26 4.08
C THR A 98 -4.58 18.43 4.00
N ASN A 99 -5.68 18.83 4.65
CA ASN A 99 -7.01 18.27 4.39
C ASN A 99 -7.79 19.02 3.28
N ARG A 100 -7.16 20.00 2.61
CA ARG A 100 -7.74 20.70 1.46
C ARG A 100 -7.57 19.88 0.19
N CYS A 101 -8.57 19.91 -0.68
CA CYS A 101 -8.52 19.23 -1.99
C CYS A 101 -9.15 20.10 -3.09
N ASN A 102 -8.66 19.96 -4.32
CA ASN A 102 -9.26 20.54 -5.53
C ASN A 102 -10.37 19.64 -6.13
N LEU A 103 -10.84 18.63 -5.38
CA LEU A 103 -11.98 17.77 -5.65
C LEU A 103 -12.86 17.64 -4.40
N ASN A 104 -14.12 17.22 -4.59
CA ASN A 104 -15.06 16.86 -3.51
C ASN A 104 -15.65 15.48 -3.82
N CYS A 105 -14.84 14.43 -3.63
CA CYS A 105 -15.18 13.09 -4.10
C CYS A 105 -16.31 12.44 -3.24
N PRO A 106 -17.34 11.84 -3.85
CA PRO A 106 -18.42 11.15 -3.11
C PRO A 106 -17.96 10.01 -2.19
N ILE A 107 -16.85 9.33 -2.51
CA ILE A 107 -16.34 8.17 -1.73
C ILE A 107 -15.05 8.50 -0.95
N CYS A 108 -14.80 9.76 -0.62
CA CYS A 108 -13.57 10.17 0.08
C CYS A 108 -13.59 9.73 1.55
N PHE A 109 -12.76 8.74 1.94
CA PHE A 109 -12.64 8.34 3.34
C PHE A 109 -12.03 9.44 4.22
N ALA A 110 -11.15 10.29 3.66
CA ALA A 110 -10.50 11.38 4.39
C ALA A 110 -11.40 12.61 4.57
N ASN A 111 -12.60 12.61 3.96
CA ASN A 111 -13.60 13.68 4.07
C ASN A 111 -13.04 15.11 3.84
N ALA A 112 -12.08 15.22 2.91
CA ALA A 112 -11.37 16.47 2.61
C ALA A 112 -12.34 17.61 2.27
N ASN A 113 -12.07 18.83 2.72
CA ASN A 113 -12.93 20.04 2.61
C ASN A 113 -14.24 20.07 3.44
N HIS A 114 -14.58 19.05 4.23
CA HIS A 114 -15.94 18.96 4.82
C HIS A 114 -16.06 19.49 6.27
N THR A 115 -14.94 19.80 6.94
CA THR A 115 -14.96 20.18 8.37
C THR A 115 -15.08 21.69 8.62
N GLY A 116 -14.94 22.53 7.58
CA GLY A 116 -14.85 24.00 7.72
C GLY A 116 -13.55 24.48 8.40
N ARG A 117 -12.66 23.56 8.75
CA ARG A 117 -11.35 23.81 9.36
C ARG A 117 -10.25 23.35 8.40
N VAL A 118 -9.09 23.98 8.48
CA VAL A 118 -7.93 23.67 7.64
C VAL A 118 -6.85 23.00 8.49
N TYR A 119 -6.64 21.72 8.24
CA TYR A 119 -5.44 21.00 8.65
C TYR A 119 -4.39 21.24 7.56
N GLU A 120 -3.28 21.89 7.91
CA GLU A 120 -2.12 22.11 7.05
C GLU A 120 -0.91 22.29 7.98
N PRO A 121 -0.24 21.19 8.37
CA PRO A 121 0.94 21.26 9.23
C PRO A 121 1.99 22.17 8.63
N SER A 122 2.68 22.91 9.51
CA SER A 122 3.81 23.73 9.12
C SER A 122 4.94 22.87 8.53
N LYS A 123 5.82 23.51 7.77
CA LYS A 123 7.02 22.84 7.24
C LYS A 123 7.84 22.19 8.36
N GLU A 124 7.97 22.83 9.52
CA GLU A 124 8.73 22.30 10.66
C GLU A 124 8.08 21.02 11.22
N GLU A 125 6.77 21.01 11.44
CA GLU A 125 6.02 19.82 11.86
C GLU A 125 6.18 18.68 10.85
N ILE A 126 6.16 18.98 9.54
CA ILE A 126 6.40 17.99 8.48
C ILE A 126 7.82 17.43 8.57
N MET A 127 8.82 18.27 8.83
CA MET A 127 10.20 17.82 9.01
C MET A 127 10.35 16.93 10.24
N ASP A 128 9.64 17.22 11.33
CA ASP A 128 9.67 16.39 12.53
C ASP A 128 8.98 15.05 12.30
N MET A 129 7.85 15.02 11.61
CA MET A 129 7.21 13.78 11.16
C MET A 129 8.12 12.95 10.25
N LEU A 130 8.83 13.58 9.31
CA LEU A 130 9.84 12.90 8.48
C LEU A 130 10.98 12.33 9.32
N ARG A 131 11.49 13.07 10.31
CA ARG A 131 12.54 12.60 11.21
C ARG A 131 12.06 11.48 12.12
N LEU A 132 10.79 11.48 12.51
CA LEU A 132 10.19 10.49 13.38
C LEU A 132 10.30 9.08 12.78
N TYR A 133 9.89 8.90 11.52
CA TYR A 133 10.10 7.62 10.81
C TYR A 133 11.58 7.25 10.67
N ARG A 134 12.47 8.22 10.45
CA ARG A 134 13.91 7.94 10.32
C ARG A 134 14.56 7.50 11.63
N LYS A 135 13.96 7.85 12.77
CA LYS A 135 14.43 7.46 14.10
C LYS A 135 13.96 6.06 14.53
N GLU A 136 13.04 5.42 13.80
CA GLU A 136 12.62 4.04 14.13
C GLU A 136 13.82 3.07 14.16
N GLU A 137 13.86 2.24 15.20
CA GLU A 137 14.83 1.17 15.39
C GLU A 137 14.11 -0.18 15.51
N PRO A 138 14.68 -1.28 15.00
CA PRO A 138 16.01 -1.37 14.39
C PRO A 138 16.03 -0.95 12.90
N VAL A 139 14.86 -0.68 12.31
CA VAL A 139 14.72 -0.34 10.90
C VAL A 139 14.23 1.09 10.73
N SER A 140 15.15 1.95 10.30
CA SER A 140 14.85 3.34 9.98
C SER A 140 14.01 3.46 8.70
N GLY A 141 12.87 4.15 8.77
CA GLY A 141 11.89 4.28 7.68
C GLY A 141 12.48 4.82 6.38
N ARG A 142 12.35 4.08 5.27
CA ARG A 142 13.01 4.41 3.99
C ARG A 142 12.09 5.00 2.93
N MET A 143 10.79 4.82 3.11
CA MET A 143 9.76 5.18 2.13
C MET A 143 8.76 6.14 2.76
N VAL A 144 8.53 7.27 2.09
CA VAL A 144 7.51 8.24 2.49
C VAL A 144 6.53 8.49 1.35
N GLN A 145 5.26 8.61 1.71
CA GLN A 145 4.18 9.03 0.86
C GLN A 145 3.56 10.31 1.40
N PHE A 146 3.52 11.34 0.55
CA PHE A 146 2.75 12.55 0.83
C PHE A 146 1.31 12.36 0.37
N SER A 147 0.36 12.65 1.26
CA SER A 147 -1.08 12.49 1.05
C SER A 147 -1.87 13.67 1.63
N GLY A 148 -3.12 13.45 2.02
CA GLY A 148 -4.05 14.43 2.59
C GLY A 148 -5.35 14.48 1.78
N GLY A 149 -5.90 15.68 1.63
CA GLY A 149 -6.79 16.00 0.53
C GLY A 149 -6.04 15.89 -0.79
N GLU A 150 -5.42 16.97 -1.27
CA GLU A 150 -4.51 16.92 -2.43
C GLU A 150 -3.15 17.54 -2.05
N PRO A 151 -2.07 16.75 -1.94
CA PRO A 151 -0.77 17.28 -1.50
C PRO A 151 -0.18 18.31 -2.49
N THR A 152 -0.48 18.21 -3.79
CA THR A 152 0.07 19.13 -4.81
C THR A 152 -0.42 20.57 -4.71
N ILE A 153 -1.44 20.86 -3.88
CA ILE A 153 -1.90 22.23 -3.61
C ILE A 153 -1.26 22.85 -2.36
N HIS A 154 -0.42 22.10 -1.65
CA HIS A 154 0.37 22.64 -0.54
C HIS A 154 1.41 23.66 -1.07
N PRO A 155 1.55 24.84 -0.45
CA PRO A 155 2.49 25.87 -0.94
C PRO A 155 3.93 25.40 -1.04
N ASP A 156 4.35 24.60 -0.06
CA ASP A 156 5.74 24.17 0.07
C ASP A 156 5.99 22.79 -0.55
N PHE A 157 5.09 22.32 -1.42
CA PHE A 157 5.10 20.96 -1.96
C PHE A 157 6.48 20.52 -2.51
N PHE A 158 7.09 21.32 -3.39
CA PHE A 158 8.41 21.02 -3.96
C PHE A 158 9.53 21.05 -2.92
N GLU A 159 9.44 21.96 -1.95
CA GLU A 159 10.44 22.10 -0.91
C GLU A 159 10.38 20.91 0.06
N ILE A 160 9.18 20.47 0.45
CA ILE A 160 8.95 19.28 1.28
C ILE A 160 9.54 18.03 0.62
N ILE A 161 9.33 17.85 -0.69
CA ILE A 161 9.95 16.74 -1.45
C ILE A 161 11.48 16.82 -1.38
N SER A 162 12.03 18.03 -1.59
CA SER A 162 13.47 18.26 -1.57
C SER A 162 14.07 17.97 -0.19
N GLU A 163 13.38 18.36 0.87
CA GLU A 163 13.79 18.08 2.24
C GLU A 163 13.70 16.60 2.60
N ALA A 164 12.66 15.88 2.17
CA ALA A 164 12.59 14.43 2.34
C ALA A 164 13.77 13.72 1.64
N LYS A 165 14.18 14.19 0.46
CA LYS A 165 15.37 13.68 -0.22
C LYS A 165 16.65 13.94 0.60
N LYS A 166 16.82 15.15 1.14
CA LYS A 166 17.97 15.51 2.01
C LYS A 166 18.03 14.67 3.28
N VAL A 167 16.89 14.36 3.89
CA VAL A 167 16.77 13.50 5.08
C VAL A 167 17.15 12.04 4.80
N GLY A 168 17.25 11.64 3.53
CA GLY A 168 17.75 10.33 3.11
C GLY A 168 16.65 9.30 2.82
N TYR A 169 15.43 9.74 2.50
CA TYR A 169 14.40 8.84 2.01
C TYR A 169 14.79 8.28 0.63
N SER A 170 14.91 6.96 0.53
CA SER A 170 15.23 6.30 -0.73
C SER A 170 14.02 6.14 -1.63
N HIS A 171 12.81 6.30 -1.10
CA HIS A 171 11.57 6.32 -1.88
C HIS A 171 10.63 7.43 -1.41
N ILE A 172 10.33 8.38 -2.31
CA ILE A 172 9.42 9.49 -2.08
C ILE A 172 8.32 9.39 -3.12
N GLN A 173 7.09 9.21 -2.65
CA GLN A 173 5.92 9.14 -3.51
C GLN A 173 4.83 10.12 -3.07
N VAL A 174 3.87 10.35 -3.95
CA VAL A 174 2.74 11.26 -3.69
C VAL A 174 1.44 10.60 -4.11
N ALA A 175 0.47 10.49 -3.19
CA ALA A 175 -0.91 10.16 -3.53
C ALA A 175 -1.57 11.40 -4.13
N SER A 176 -1.93 11.35 -5.41
CA SER A 176 -2.50 12.52 -6.10
C SER A 176 -3.63 12.13 -7.03
N ASN A 177 -4.59 13.05 -7.19
CA ASN A 177 -5.60 12.97 -8.22
C ASN A 177 -5.05 13.26 -9.64
N GLY A 178 -3.80 13.70 -9.77
CA GLY A 178 -3.11 13.89 -11.04
C GLY A 178 -3.42 15.20 -11.77
N ILE A 179 -4.36 16.04 -11.29
CA ILE A 179 -4.74 17.28 -12.00
C ILE A 179 -3.54 18.23 -12.18
N LYS A 180 -2.68 18.37 -11.16
CA LYS A 180 -1.45 19.16 -11.26
C LYS A 180 -0.36 18.47 -12.08
N PHE A 181 -0.25 17.14 -11.98
CA PHE A 181 0.70 16.36 -12.78
C PHE A 181 0.33 16.27 -14.28
N ALA A 182 -0.89 16.65 -14.65
CA ALA A 182 -1.25 16.83 -16.06
C ALA A 182 -0.48 17.99 -16.72
N ASP A 183 0.15 18.87 -15.94
CA ASP A 183 1.09 19.89 -16.41
C ASP A 183 2.53 19.31 -16.44
N PRO A 184 3.18 19.26 -17.62
CA PRO A 184 4.54 18.76 -17.76
C PRO A 184 5.57 19.53 -16.93
N ASP A 185 5.41 20.85 -16.78
CA ASP A 185 6.39 21.67 -16.06
C ASP A 185 6.28 21.45 -14.55
N PHE A 186 5.06 21.30 -14.04
CA PHE A 186 4.84 20.89 -12.66
C PHE A 186 5.46 19.52 -12.38
N THR A 187 5.27 18.57 -13.29
CA THR A 187 5.80 17.20 -13.16
C THR A 187 7.32 17.19 -13.19
N ALA A 188 7.94 17.92 -14.13
CA ALA A 188 9.39 18.06 -14.21
C ALA A 188 9.97 18.63 -12.91
N ARG A 189 9.39 19.73 -12.40
CA ARG A 189 9.81 20.35 -11.13
C ARG A 189 9.68 19.41 -9.93
N ALA A 190 8.63 18.59 -9.88
CA ALA A 190 8.46 17.60 -8.81
C ALA A 190 9.54 16.50 -8.88
N THR A 191 9.85 16.03 -10.08
CA THR A 191 10.93 15.06 -10.32
C THR A 191 12.30 15.64 -9.94
N GLU A 192 12.59 16.87 -10.37
CA GLU A 192 13.83 17.59 -10.02
C GLU A 192 13.99 17.76 -8.51
N ALA A 193 12.90 18.08 -7.80
CA ALA A 193 12.88 18.15 -6.34
C ALA A 193 13.21 16.81 -5.66
N GLY A 194 12.99 15.67 -6.34
CA GLY A 194 13.31 14.34 -5.82
C GLY A 194 12.11 13.38 -5.72
N LEU A 195 10.97 13.71 -6.32
CA LEU A 195 9.84 12.79 -6.37
C LEU A 195 10.20 11.57 -7.22
N HIS A 196 9.93 10.37 -6.71
CA HIS A 196 10.28 9.13 -7.40
C HIS A 196 9.10 8.47 -8.10
N THR A 197 7.89 8.63 -7.55
CA THR A 197 6.71 7.91 -8.03
C THR A 197 5.45 8.71 -7.77
N ILE A 198 4.59 8.79 -8.79
CA ILE A 198 3.23 9.31 -8.66
C ILE A 198 2.32 8.12 -8.33
N TYR A 199 1.72 8.13 -7.15
CA TYR A 199 0.71 7.16 -6.71
C TYR A 199 -0.66 7.71 -7.16
N LEU A 200 -1.01 7.42 -8.42
CA LEU A 200 -2.06 8.11 -9.16
C LEU A 200 -3.42 7.46 -8.93
N GLN A 201 -4.37 8.23 -8.38
CA GLN A 201 -5.78 7.81 -8.32
C GLN A 201 -6.28 7.49 -9.74
N PHE A 202 -6.78 6.27 -9.97
CA PHE A 202 -7.17 5.79 -11.32
C PHE A 202 -8.27 4.73 -11.23
N ASP A 203 -9.54 5.12 -11.12
CA ASP A 203 -10.64 4.20 -10.78
C ASP A 203 -11.21 3.41 -11.97
N GLY A 204 -10.80 3.74 -13.19
CA GLY A 204 -11.30 3.14 -14.41
C GLY A 204 -10.68 3.77 -15.66
N VAL A 205 -11.02 3.23 -16.83
CA VAL A 205 -10.57 3.72 -18.14
C VAL A 205 -11.66 4.50 -18.87
N ASP A 206 -12.77 4.82 -18.20
CA ASP A 206 -13.86 5.63 -18.75
C ASP A 206 -14.43 6.61 -17.70
N ASP A 207 -14.98 7.73 -18.17
CA ASP A 207 -15.43 8.84 -17.32
C ASP A 207 -16.75 8.60 -16.58
N ARG A 208 -17.51 7.55 -16.91
CA ARG A 208 -18.70 7.15 -16.14
C ARG A 208 -18.29 6.88 -14.69
N VAL A 209 -17.19 6.17 -14.50
CA VAL A 209 -16.70 5.80 -13.18
C VAL A 209 -16.27 7.03 -12.39
N TYR A 210 -15.48 7.94 -12.99
CA TYR A 210 -15.02 9.14 -12.29
C TYR A 210 -16.15 10.10 -11.92
N LYS A 211 -17.22 10.19 -12.72
CA LYS A 211 -18.44 10.93 -12.32
C LYS A 211 -19.05 10.37 -11.04
N GLN A 212 -19.09 9.05 -10.90
CA GLN A 212 -19.67 8.36 -9.74
C GLN A 212 -18.74 8.39 -8.52
N THR A 213 -17.44 8.17 -8.70
CA THR A 213 -16.48 8.02 -7.59
C THR A 213 -15.79 9.35 -7.21
N ARG A 214 -15.61 10.29 -8.14
CA ARG A 214 -14.87 11.54 -7.94
C ARG A 214 -15.70 12.80 -8.23
N GLY A 215 -16.94 12.64 -8.71
CA GLY A 215 -17.88 13.74 -8.94
C GLY A 215 -17.66 14.52 -10.25
N ARG A 216 -16.72 14.12 -11.11
CA ARG A 216 -16.44 14.78 -12.39
C ARG A 216 -15.65 13.89 -13.35
N GLU A 217 -15.61 14.28 -14.61
CA GLU A 217 -14.72 13.69 -15.63
C GLU A 217 -13.25 13.98 -15.29
N LEU A 218 -12.42 12.94 -15.37
CA LEU A 218 -11.00 12.98 -15.02
C LEU A 218 -10.08 12.22 -15.98
N MET A 219 -10.59 11.37 -16.88
CA MET A 219 -9.75 10.54 -17.74
C MET A 219 -8.72 11.35 -18.54
N LYS A 220 -9.12 12.47 -19.12
CA LYS A 220 -8.22 13.41 -19.81
C LYS A 220 -7.04 13.88 -18.96
N TYR A 221 -7.23 14.07 -17.65
CA TYR A 221 -6.15 14.45 -16.74
C TYR A 221 -5.23 13.27 -16.44
N LYS A 222 -5.77 12.05 -16.41
CA LYS A 222 -4.97 10.82 -16.23
C LYS A 222 -4.04 10.61 -17.41
N GLU A 223 -4.57 10.65 -18.63
CA GLU A 223 -3.77 10.53 -19.86
C GLU A 223 -2.65 11.57 -19.92
N LYS A 224 -2.98 12.84 -19.65
CA LYS A 224 -1.97 13.91 -19.60
C LYS A 224 -0.92 13.68 -18.50
N THR A 225 -1.32 13.12 -17.36
CA THR A 225 -0.38 12.79 -16.28
C THR A 225 0.58 11.69 -16.72
N LEU A 226 0.12 10.67 -17.45
CA LEU A 226 0.99 9.63 -18.01
C LEU A 226 2.00 10.24 -18.99
N GLU A 227 1.56 11.13 -19.89
CA GLU A 227 2.47 11.79 -20.84
C GLU A 227 3.49 12.69 -20.15
N SER A 228 3.06 13.49 -19.17
CA SER A 228 3.96 14.33 -18.37
C SER A 228 4.97 13.48 -17.60
N ALA A 229 4.54 12.35 -17.02
CA ALA A 229 5.40 11.44 -16.30
C ALA A 229 6.44 10.78 -17.23
N ARG A 230 6.00 10.35 -18.42
CA ARG A 230 6.86 9.81 -19.47
C ARG A 230 7.93 10.82 -19.88
N ARG A 231 7.56 12.09 -20.12
CA ARG A 231 8.49 13.17 -20.45
C ARG A 231 9.48 13.46 -19.33
N ALA A 232 9.03 13.41 -18.08
CA ALA A 232 9.88 13.66 -16.92
C ALA A 232 10.70 12.42 -16.47
N GLY A 233 10.49 11.25 -17.07
CA GLY A 233 11.14 10.00 -16.68
C GLY A 233 10.75 9.47 -15.29
N ILE A 234 9.60 9.90 -14.76
CA ILE A 234 9.08 9.47 -13.45
C ILE A 234 8.08 8.33 -13.63
N LYS A 235 8.04 7.39 -12.68
CA LYS A 235 7.14 6.23 -12.73
C LYS A 235 5.79 6.50 -12.07
N ILE A 236 4.77 5.78 -12.52
CA ILE A 236 3.41 5.81 -11.99
C ILE A 236 3.07 4.46 -11.37
N VAL A 237 2.38 4.49 -10.23
CA VAL A 237 1.57 3.37 -9.73
C VAL A 237 0.11 3.78 -9.87
N LEU A 238 -0.69 2.96 -10.56
CA LEU A 238 -2.13 3.19 -10.67
C LEU A 238 -2.85 2.73 -9.41
N VAL A 239 -3.78 3.55 -8.92
CA VAL A 239 -4.43 3.34 -7.62
C VAL A 239 -5.95 3.44 -7.80
N PRO A 240 -6.59 2.36 -8.26
CA PRO A 240 -8.04 2.30 -8.33
C PRO A 240 -8.67 2.08 -6.96
N THR A 241 -9.67 2.90 -6.63
CA THR A 241 -10.65 2.53 -5.60
C THR A 241 -11.76 1.70 -6.22
N ILE A 242 -11.95 0.45 -5.78
CA ILE A 242 -12.98 -0.45 -6.31
C ILE A 242 -14.17 -0.52 -5.36
N VAL A 243 -15.36 -0.28 -5.91
CA VAL A 243 -16.64 -0.34 -5.20
C VAL A 243 -17.53 -1.36 -5.92
N GLY A 244 -18.03 -2.35 -5.17
CA GLY A 244 -18.95 -3.37 -5.70
C GLY A 244 -20.18 -2.74 -6.34
N GLY A 245 -20.57 -3.25 -7.51
CA GLY A 245 -21.69 -2.71 -8.29
C GLY A 245 -21.48 -1.34 -8.94
N VAL A 246 -20.26 -0.77 -8.88
CA VAL A 246 -19.93 0.53 -9.51
C VAL A 246 -18.90 0.36 -10.63
N ASN A 247 -17.73 -0.20 -10.31
CA ASN A 247 -16.58 -0.24 -11.23
C ASN A 247 -15.77 -1.55 -11.19
N GLU A 248 -16.34 -2.64 -10.70
CA GLU A 248 -15.70 -3.96 -10.77
C GLU A 248 -15.42 -4.41 -12.22
N ASP A 249 -16.21 -3.93 -13.18
CA ASP A 249 -16.02 -4.15 -14.63
C ASP A 249 -14.76 -3.47 -15.21
N GLN A 250 -14.12 -2.60 -14.42
CA GLN A 250 -12.90 -1.89 -14.81
C GLN A 250 -11.63 -2.60 -14.38
N VAL A 251 -11.71 -3.59 -13.48
CA VAL A 251 -10.54 -4.24 -12.86
C VAL A 251 -9.59 -4.80 -13.92
N GLY A 252 -10.09 -5.61 -14.86
CA GLY A 252 -9.29 -6.14 -15.96
C GLY A 252 -8.86 -5.04 -16.94
N LYS A 253 -9.73 -4.06 -17.23
CA LYS A 253 -9.43 -2.96 -18.16
C LYS A 253 -8.27 -2.08 -17.67
N ILE A 254 -8.20 -1.82 -16.36
CA ILE A 254 -7.09 -1.08 -15.74
C ILE A 254 -5.79 -1.87 -15.86
N LEU A 255 -5.83 -3.19 -15.67
CA LEU A 255 -4.65 -4.04 -15.90
C LEU A 255 -4.16 -3.94 -17.35
N LEU A 256 -5.07 -4.05 -18.33
CA LEU A 256 -4.72 -3.93 -19.75
C LEU A 256 -4.14 -2.54 -20.06
N TYR A 257 -4.75 -1.47 -19.55
CA TYR A 257 -4.24 -0.11 -19.70
C TYR A 257 -2.84 0.08 -19.09
N ALA A 258 -2.58 -0.53 -17.93
CA ALA A 258 -1.25 -0.49 -17.30
C ALA A 258 -0.20 -1.22 -18.14
N LEU A 259 -0.57 -2.35 -18.77
CA LEU A 259 0.31 -3.11 -19.65
C LEU A 259 0.62 -2.35 -20.94
N GLU A 260 -0.37 -1.66 -21.52
CA GLU A 260 -0.18 -0.76 -22.67
C GLU A 260 0.77 0.40 -22.34
N ASN A 261 0.81 0.83 -21.08
CA ASN A 261 1.63 1.93 -20.58
C ASN A 261 2.79 1.45 -19.67
N ILE A 262 3.28 0.23 -19.88
CA ILE A 262 4.32 -0.39 -19.03
C ILE A 262 5.67 0.36 -19.04
N ASP A 263 5.88 1.26 -19.99
CA ASP A 263 7.06 2.11 -20.02
C ASP A 263 7.08 3.15 -18.88
N VAL A 264 5.90 3.58 -18.41
CA VAL A 264 5.76 4.57 -17.31
C VAL A 264 5.09 3.97 -16.08
N VAL A 265 4.19 2.99 -16.24
CA VAL A 265 3.49 2.33 -15.13
C VAL A 265 4.32 1.17 -14.59
N SER A 266 4.63 1.21 -13.29
CA SER A 266 5.42 0.16 -12.60
C SER A 266 4.58 -0.75 -11.71
N GLY A 267 3.32 -0.42 -11.47
CA GLY A 267 2.43 -1.25 -10.69
C GLY A 267 1.01 -0.74 -10.61
N ILE A 268 0.13 -1.59 -10.08
CA ILE A 268 -1.25 -1.29 -9.76
C ILE A 268 -1.49 -1.69 -8.30
N SER A 269 -2.09 -0.79 -7.54
CA SER A 269 -2.48 -0.99 -6.16
C SER A 269 -3.99 -0.78 -6.05
N TYR A 270 -4.75 -1.84 -6.30
CA TYR A 270 -6.20 -1.85 -6.11
C TYR A 270 -6.55 -1.69 -4.64
N GLN A 271 -7.48 -0.78 -4.36
CA GLN A 271 -7.95 -0.50 -3.01
C GLN A 271 -9.46 -0.72 -2.99
N PRO A 272 -9.93 -1.90 -2.52
CA PRO A 272 -11.35 -2.05 -2.21
C PRO A 272 -11.79 -0.97 -1.22
N VAL A 273 -12.99 -0.43 -1.43
CA VAL A 273 -13.52 0.66 -0.61
C VAL A 273 -13.61 0.26 0.87
N ALA A 274 -13.09 1.12 1.75
CA ALA A 274 -13.36 1.04 3.18
C ALA A 274 -14.70 1.75 3.44
N LEU A 275 -15.66 1.05 4.05
CA LEU A 275 -16.99 1.60 4.31
C LEU A 275 -16.99 2.37 5.63
N THR A 276 -16.66 3.66 5.56
CA THR A 276 -16.65 4.56 6.73
C THR A 276 -18.03 5.19 6.97
N GLY A 277 -18.36 5.46 8.24
CA GLY A 277 -19.66 6.02 8.64
C GLY A 277 -20.80 4.99 8.77
N ARG A 278 -22.02 5.46 9.02
CA ARG A 278 -23.22 4.59 9.13
C ARG A 278 -23.73 4.22 7.74
N ILE A 279 -23.73 2.93 7.44
CA ILE A 279 -24.20 2.38 6.16
C ILE A 279 -25.08 1.15 6.40
N SER A 280 -26.20 1.05 5.68
CA SER A 280 -27.14 -0.05 5.84
C SER A 280 -26.54 -1.40 5.42
N LEU A 281 -27.01 -2.52 5.99
CA LEU A 281 -26.53 -3.86 5.62
C LEU A 281 -26.67 -4.14 4.12
N GLU A 282 -27.76 -3.69 3.51
CA GLU A 282 -28.02 -3.85 2.07
C GLU A 282 -26.94 -3.12 1.23
N GLN A 283 -26.69 -1.84 1.53
CA GLN A 283 -25.67 -1.05 0.84
C GLN A 283 -24.27 -1.63 1.08
N ARG A 284 -23.95 -2.04 2.31
CA ARG A 284 -22.67 -2.67 2.64
C ARG A 284 -22.44 -3.92 1.81
N THR A 285 -23.44 -4.80 1.77
CA THR A 285 -23.36 -6.07 1.05
C THR A 285 -23.15 -5.85 -0.45
N LYS A 286 -23.83 -4.85 -1.02
CA LYS A 286 -23.68 -4.49 -2.44
C LYS A 286 -22.31 -3.90 -2.76
N MET A 287 -21.77 -3.05 -1.88
CA MET A 287 -20.51 -2.33 -2.12
C MET A 287 -19.27 -3.15 -1.73
N ARG A 288 -19.41 -4.16 -0.88
CA ARG A 288 -18.31 -4.98 -0.38
C ARG A 288 -17.63 -5.72 -1.53
N PHE A 289 -16.38 -5.36 -1.75
CA PHE A 289 -15.47 -6.01 -2.69
C PHE A 289 -14.24 -6.47 -1.90
N THR A 290 -13.78 -7.70 -2.10
CA THR A 290 -12.69 -8.30 -1.32
C THR A 290 -11.47 -8.62 -2.20
N LEU A 291 -10.35 -8.98 -1.56
CA LEU A 291 -9.14 -9.35 -2.30
C LEU A 291 -9.32 -10.60 -3.18
N PRO A 292 -10.09 -11.63 -2.76
CA PRO A 292 -10.47 -12.70 -3.69
C PRO A 292 -11.32 -12.25 -4.88
N ASP A 293 -12.22 -11.26 -4.70
CA ASP A 293 -12.98 -10.71 -5.84
C ASP A 293 -12.06 -10.02 -6.85
N LEU A 294 -11.02 -9.33 -6.38
CA LEU A 294 -9.97 -8.78 -7.25
C LEU A 294 -9.31 -9.87 -8.09
N ALA A 295 -8.83 -10.94 -7.44
CA ALA A 295 -8.15 -12.04 -8.12
C ALA A 295 -9.06 -12.68 -9.19
N ARG A 296 -10.32 -12.92 -8.84
CA ARG A 296 -11.33 -13.49 -9.73
C ARG A 296 -11.65 -12.54 -10.89
N CYS A 297 -11.85 -11.24 -10.64
CA CYS A 297 -12.11 -10.27 -11.70
C CYS A 297 -10.95 -10.17 -12.70
N ILE A 298 -9.69 -10.20 -12.24
CA ILE A 298 -8.54 -10.21 -13.16
C ILE A 298 -8.54 -11.48 -14.02
N GLU A 299 -8.79 -12.64 -13.42
CA GLU A 299 -8.89 -13.92 -14.13
C GLU A 299 -10.01 -13.89 -15.18
N GLU A 300 -11.25 -13.58 -14.77
CA GLU A 300 -12.43 -13.58 -15.64
C GLU A 300 -12.34 -12.54 -16.77
N GLN A 301 -11.79 -11.35 -16.49
CA GLN A 301 -11.79 -10.24 -17.45
C GLN A 301 -10.55 -10.21 -18.37
N THR A 302 -9.47 -10.92 -18.02
CA THR A 302 -8.21 -10.88 -18.80
C THR A 302 -7.63 -12.24 -19.14
N GLY A 303 -7.89 -13.28 -18.34
CA GLY A 303 -7.26 -14.59 -18.47
C GLY A 303 -5.75 -14.61 -18.22
N ILE A 304 -5.14 -13.51 -17.76
CA ILE A 304 -3.68 -13.39 -17.59
C ILE A 304 -3.21 -14.15 -16.34
N THR A 305 -4.00 -14.10 -15.27
CA THR A 305 -3.71 -14.79 -14.00
C THR A 305 -4.86 -15.72 -13.65
N ASN A 306 -4.61 -16.63 -12.72
CA ASN A 306 -5.65 -17.36 -12.01
C ASN A 306 -5.41 -17.33 -10.50
N LYS A 307 -6.37 -17.87 -9.73
CA LYS A 307 -6.30 -17.97 -8.26
C LYS A 307 -4.94 -18.42 -7.68
N ASN A 308 -4.21 -19.31 -8.36
CA ASN A 308 -2.93 -19.82 -7.86
C ASN A 308 -1.76 -18.82 -7.99
N ASP A 309 -1.94 -17.75 -8.74
CA ASP A 309 -0.92 -16.73 -8.96
C ASP A 309 -0.86 -15.66 -7.86
N TRP A 310 -1.81 -15.68 -6.92
CA TRP A 310 -1.98 -14.66 -5.89
C TRP A 310 -1.48 -15.12 -4.52
N TYR A 311 -0.71 -14.25 -3.86
CA TYR A 311 -0.08 -14.47 -2.56
C TYR A 311 -0.19 -13.22 -1.70
N PRO A 312 -0.15 -13.32 -0.35
CA PRO A 312 -0.07 -12.14 0.49
C PRO A 312 1.20 -11.36 0.17
N VAL A 313 1.19 -10.03 0.24
CA VAL A 313 2.41 -9.25 -0.09
C VAL A 313 3.52 -9.54 0.93
N SER A 314 3.19 -9.94 2.16
CA SER A 314 4.17 -10.45 3.14
C SER A 314 4.84 -11.76 2.74
N PHE A 315 4.41 -12.43 1.66
CA PHE A 315 5.12 -13.57 1.08
C PHE A 315 6.57 -13.26 0.74
N VAL A 316 6.91 -12.00 0.43
CA VAL A 316 8.28 -11.62 0.07
C VAL A 316 9.24 -11.49 1.25
N SER A 317 8.74 -11.62 2.48
CA SER A 317 9.51 -11.38 3.69
C SER A 317 10.81 -12.21 3.82
N PRO A 318 10.91 -13.47 3.35
CA PRO A 318 12.17 -14.22 3.33
C PRO A 318 13.33 -13.53 2.62
N VAL A 319 13.06 -12.69 1.60
CA VAL A 319 14.09 -11.90 0.90
C VAL A 319 14.72 -10.88 1.85
N SER A 320 13.91 -10.17 2.64
CA SER A 320 14.42 -9.25 3.66
C SER A 320 15.20 -9.99 4.74
N LYS A 321 14.74 -11.18 5.18
CA LYS A 321 15.44 -11.99 6.19
C LYS A 321 16.85 -12.39 5.73
N ILE A 322 16.99 -12.88 4.50
CA ILE A 322 18.30 -13.28 3.98
C ILE A 322 19.21 -12.07 3.75
N ILE A 323 18.68 -10.94 3.27
CA ILE A 323 19.44 -9.69 3.13
C ILE A 323 19.96 -9.24 4.49
N SER A 324 19.14 -9.27 5.54
CA SER A 324 19.53 -8.91 6.90
C SER A 324 20.57 -9.87 7.48
N ALA A 325 20.40 -11.18 7.31
CA ALA A 325 21.38 -12.18 7.73
C ALA A 325 22.76 -11.96 7.06
N VAL A 326 22.77 -11.67 5.77
CA VAL A 326 23.98 -11.36 5.01
C VAL A 326 24.61 -10.06 5.49
N ARG A 327 23.86 -8.96 5.55
CA ARG A 327 24.39 -7.63 5.90
C ARG A 327 24.78 -7.52 7.38
N GLY A 328 24.18 -8.32 8.25
CA GLY A 328 24.35 -8.20 9.70
C GLY A 328 23.61 -6.98 10.28
N SER A 329 22.66 -6.41 9.52
CA SER A 329 21.82 -5.29 9.94
C SER A 329 20.40 -5.47 9.40
N GLU A 330 19.42 -4.97 10.15
CA GLU A 330 18.02 -5.08 9.76
C GLU A 330 17.72 -4.21 8.52
N THR A 331 16.83 -4.72 7.66
CA THR A 331 16.34 -3.99 6.49
C THR A 331 14.82 -3.91 6.53
N VAL A 332 14.22 -3.16 5.59
CA VAL A 332 12.77 -3.03 5.50
C VAL A 332 12.15 -4.43 5.38
N TYR A 333 11.23 -4.73 6.27
CA TYR A 333 10.65 -6.05 6.44
C TYR A 333 9.14 -5.99 6.26
N ILE A 334 8.68 -6.41 5.08
CA ILE A 334 7.25 -6.41 4.73
C ILE A 334 6.58 -7.59 5.46
N SER A 335 6.19 -7.34 6.71
CA SER A 335 5.67 -8.32 7.66
C SER A 335 4.17 -8.13 7.94
N CYS A 336 3.46 -7.47 7.03
CA CYS A 336 2.05 -7.19 7.18
C CYS A 336 1.22 -8.47 7.35
N HIS A 337 0.13 -8.36 8.10
CA HIS A 337 -0.83 -9.47 8.24
C HIS A 337 -1.25 -10.02 6.86
N PRO A 338 -1.29 -11.36 6.64
CA PRO A 338 -1.53 -11.95 5.33
C PRO A 338 -2.86 -11.53 4.69
N HIS A 339 -3.90 -11.26 5.49
CA HIS A 339 -5.18 -10.77 4.99
C HIS A 339 -5.25 -9.29 4.61
N CYS A 340 -4.20 -8.51 4.81
CA CYS A 340 -4.18 -7.09 4.42
C CYS A 340 -4.06 -6.89 2.91
N SER A 341 -3.39 -7.81 2.21
CA SER A 341 -3.06 -7.63 0.80
C SER A 341 -2.93 -8.94 0.06
N LEU A 342 -3.17 -8.91 -1.24
CA LEU A 342 -2.83 -9.98 -2.18
C LEU A 342 -2.11 -9.36 -3.37
N GLY A 343 -1.13 -10.07 -3.93
CA GLY A 343 -0.43 -9.58 -5.10
C GLY A 343 0.18 -10.69 -5.94
N THR A 344 0.55 -10.29 -7.15
CA THR A 344 1.31 -11.10 -8.10
C THR A 344 2.23 -10.20 -8.93
N TYR A 345 3.24 -10.79 -9.54
CA TYR A 345 4.15 -10.09 -10.45
C TYR A 345 4.00 -10.64 -11.85
N LEU A 346 3.80 -9.74 -12.81
CA LEU A 346 3.83 -10.04 -14.23
C LEU A 346 5.18 -9.64 -14.79
N PHE A 347 5.85 -10.59 -15.46
CA PHE A 347 7.05 -10.33 -16.25
C PHE A 347 6.66 -10.15 -17.69
N ILE A 348 7.11 -9.06 -18.30
CA ILE A 348 6.72 -8.70 -19.66
C ILE A 348 7.76 -9.25 -20.63
N GLU A 349 7.30 -10.13 -21.51
CA GLU A 349 8.14 -10.76 -22.53
C GLU A 349 8.63 -9.72 -23.54
N GLN A 350 9.95 -9.67 -23.75
CA GLN A 350 10.56 -8.73 -24.69
C GLN A 350 10.12 -9.05 -26.12
N GLY A 351 9.82 -8.00 -26.90
CA GLY A 351 9.39 -8.10 -28.30
C GLY A 351 7.90 -8.38 -28.50
N THR A 352 7.30 -9.27 -27.71
CA THR A 352 5.85 -9.58 -27.81
C THR A 352 4.99 -8.72 -26.89
N GLY A 353 5.55 -8.19 -25.80
CA GLY A 353 4.79 -7.46 -24.77
C GLY A 353 3.88 -8.36 -23.93
N ARG A 354 3.96 -9.68 -24.10
CA ARG A 354 3.08 -10.63 -23.43
C ARG A 354 3.37 -10.67 -21.91
N PRO A 355 2.38 -10.47 -21.03
CA PRO A 355 2.54 -10.61 -19.60
C PRO A 355 2.58 -12.09 -19.19
N ILE A 356 3.52 -12.46 -18.32
CA ILE A 356 3.66 -13.81 -17.78
C ILE A 356 3.73 -13.73 -16.25
N PRO A 357 2.77 -14.33 -15.52
CA PRO A 357 2.86 -14.43 -14.07
C PRO A 357 4.12 -15.18 -13.62
N ILE A 358 4.79 -14.71 -12.57
CA ILE A 358 6.04 -15.30 -12.06
C ILE A 358 5.92 -16.80 -11.75
N THR A 359 4.77 -17.23 -11.26
CA THR A 359 4.42 -18.63 -10.95
C THR A 359 4.49 -19.58 -12.15
N ARG A 360 4.41 -19.05 -13.38
CA ARG A 360 4.48 -19.86 -14.60
C ARG A 360 5.86 -20.37 -14.91
N PHE A 361 6.91 -19.70 -14.42
CA PHE A 361 8.29 -20.07 -14.71
C PHE A 361 9.18 -20.11 -13.47
N CYS A 362 8.63 -19.84 -12.30
CA CYS A 362 9.32 -19.97 -11.03
C CYS A 362 8.40 -20.66 -10.02
N ASP A 363 8.88 -21.75 -9.41
CA ASP A 363 8.26 -22.34 -8.22
C ASP A 363 8.57 -21.43 -7.02
N ILE A 364 7.79 -20.36 -6.90
CA ILE A 364 7.99 -19.36 -5.85
C ILE A 364 7.74 -19.92 -4.46
N GLU A 365 6.80 -20.87 -4.31
CA GLU A 365 6.50 -21.51 -3.03
C GLU A 365 7.75 -22.21 -2.49
N GLY A 366 8.33 -23.13 -3.27
CA GLY A 366 9.56 -23.82 -2.89
C GLY A 366 10.77 -22.89 -2.76
N MET A 367 10.88 -21.87 -3.62
CA MET A 367 11.97 -20.90 -3.58
C MET A 367 11.97 -20.08 -2.29
N PHE A 368 10.81 -19.59 -1.84
CA PHE A 368 10.72 -18.75 -0.65
C PHE A 368 10.85 -19.54 0.66
N GLU A 369 10.36 -20.79 0.72
CA GLU A 369 10.68 -21.69 1.83
C GLU A 369 12.19 -21.95 1.94
N GLU A 370 12.87 -22.14 0.80
CA GLU A 370 14.32 -22.35 0.76
C GLU A 370 15.06 -21.10 1.24
N LEU A 371 14.66 -19.91 0.79
CA LEU A 371 15.23 -18.63 1.24
C LEU A 371 15.06 -18.43 2.75
N ASP A 372 13.89 -18.78 3.30
CA ASP A 372 13.62 -18.65 4.73
C ASP A 372 14.54 -19.56 5.56
N ARG A 373 14.69 -20.82 5.16
CA ARG A 373 15.63 -21.77 5.79
C ARG A 373 17.08 -21.28 5.68
N LEU A 374 17.47 -20.75 4.52
CA LEU A 374 18.81 -20.22 4.29
C LEU A 374 19.11 -18.97 5.12
N ALA A 375 18.11 -18.12 5.38
CA ALA A 375 18.28 -16.94 6.23
C ALA A 375 18.72 -17.33 7.65
N VAL A 376 18.08 -18.35 8.24
CA VAL A 376 18.44 -18.88 9.57
C VAL A 376 19.86 -19.45 9.56
N GLN A 377 20.21 -20.26 8.57
CA GLN A 377 21.55 -20.85 8.44
C GLN A 377 22.64 -19.79 8.23
N THR A 378 22.34 -18.77 7.41
CA THR A 378 23.27 -17.69 7.10
C THR A 378 23.55 -16.82 8.32
N ALA A 379 22.53 -16.54 9.13
CA ALA A 379 22.68 -15.80 10.39
C ALA A 379 23.63 -16.52 11.37
N ALA A 380 23.66 -17.86 11.35
CA ALA A 380 24.55 -18.66 12.18
C ALA A 380 25.97 -18.87 11.61
N SER A 381 26.20 -18.56 10.32
CA SER A 381 27.46 -18.87 9.64
C SER A 381 28.54 -17.80 9.81
N ARG A 382 29.79 -18.23 10.06
CA ARG A 382 30.97 -17.35 10.07
C ARG A 382 31.46 -16.97 8.66
N PHE A 383 31.11 -17.75 7.63
CA PHE A 383 31.60 -17.58 6.24
C PHE A 383 30.49 -17.13 5.29
N LYS A 384 30.10 -15.85 5.39
CA LYS A 384 28.95 -15.27 4.67
C LYS A 384 29.01 -15.41 3.14
N ARG A 385 30.19 -15.32 2.52
CA ARG A 385 30.36 -15.47 1.05
C ARG A 385 30.00 -16.86 0.54
N PHE A 386 30.33 -17.91 1.30
CA PHE A 386 29.98 -19.29 0.93
C PHE A 386 28.47 -19.53 1.01
N ALA A 387 27.83 -18.95 2.03
CA ALA A 387 26.37 -19.00 2.19
C ALA A 387 25.63 -18.34 1.02
N GLN A 388 26.13 -17.21 0.50
CA GLN A 388 25.55 -16.54 -0.68
C GLN A 388 25.62 -17.40 -1.95
N MET A 389 26.78 -18.01 -2.23
CA MET A 389 26.95 -18.87 -3.41
C MET A 389 26.10 -20.14 -3.31
N ASN A 390 26.00 -20.72 -2.11
CA ASN A 390 25.12 -21.85 -1.84
C ASN A 390 23.63 -21.48 -2.02
N ALA A 391 23.23 -20.30 -1.54
CA ALA A 391 21.86 -19.80 -1.74
C ALA A 391 21.52 -19.69 -3.22
N PHE A 392 22.38 -19.05 -4.03
CA PHE A 392 22.21 -18.92 -5.48
C PHE A 392 21.99 -20.27 -6.18
N TYR A 393 22.84 -21.26 -5.88
CA TYR A 393 22.73 -22.59 -6.47
C TYR A 393 21.43 -23.29 -6.06
N ARG A 394 21.04 -23.18 -4.78
CA ARG A 394 19.84 -23.83 -4.24
C ARG A 394 18.55 -23.26 -4.79
N ILE A 395 18.49 -21.95 -5.02
CA ILE A 395 17.28 -21.32 -5.57
C ILE A 395 17.15 -21.52 -7.09
N HIS A 396 18.25 -21.74 -7.81
CA HIS A 396 18.24 -21.94 -9.27
C HIS A 396 17.32 -23.09 -9.69
N LYS A 397 17.22 -24.18 -8.91
CA LYS A 397 16.37 -25.34 -9.23
C LYS A 397 14.87 -25.02 -9.33
N TYR A 398 14.42 -23.91 -8.73
CA TYR A 398 13.02 -23.48 -8.77
C TYR A 398 12.70 -22.66 -10.02
N PHE A 399 13.72 -22.23 -10.78
CA PHE A 399 13.54 -21.50 -12.03
C PHE A 399 13.40 -22.47 -13.21
N LYS A 400 12.30 -22.36 -13.95
CA LYS A 400 11.92 -23.20 -15.08
C LYS A 400 12.26 -22.47 -16.38
N LYS A 401 13.49 -22.62 -16.86
CA LYS A 401 14.01 -21.92 -18.05
C LYS A 401 13.12 -22.08 -19.29
N ASP A 402 12.58 -23.27 -19.51
CA ASP A 402 11.76 -23.55 -20.71
C ASP A 402 10.39 -22.87 -20.70
N GLN A 403 9.94 -22.38 -19.54
CA GLN A 403 8.68 -21.67 -19.35
C GLN A 403 8.88 -20.16 -19.16
N ALA A 404 10.14 -19.72 -19.04
CA ALA A 404 10.48 -18.33 -18.80
C ALA A 404 10.21 -17.44 -20.03
N PRO A 405 9.96 -16.13 -19.83
CA PRO A 405 9.85 -15.18 -20.92
C PRO A 405 11.05 -15.26 -21.87
N LYS A 406 10.83 -15.05 -23.17
CA LYS A 406 11.93 -14.99 -24.14
C LYS A 406 13.01 -13.99 -23.70
N GLY A 407 14.27 -14.45 -23.75
CA GLY A 407 15.43 -13.66 -23.32
C GLY A 407 15.69 -13.66 -21.80
N MET A 408 14.90 -14.40 -21.01
CA MET A 408 15.09 -14.51 -19.57
C MET A 408 15.79 -15.83 -19.20
N ASP A 409 17.06 -15.74 -18.86
CA ASP A 409 17.75 -16.78 -18.10
C ASP A 409 17.69 -16.49 -16.60
N PHE A 410 18.24 -17.41 -15.80
CA PHE A 410 18.23 -17.26 -14.34
C PHE A 410 19.01 -16.02 -13.87
N THR A 411 20.10 -15.67 -14.54
CA THR A 411 20.88 -14.47 -14.24
C THR A 411 20.04 -13.23 -14.48
N LYS A 412 19.37 -13.14 -15.62
CA LYS A 412 18.47 -12.04 -15.98
C LYS A 412 17.28 -11.94 -15.02
N PHE A 413 16.75 -13.07 -14.58
CA PHE A 413 15.71 -13.13 -13.55
C PHE A 413 16.20 -12.50 -12.24
N LEU A 414 17.37 -12.88 -11.74
CA LEU A 414 17.96 -12.27 -10.54
C LEU A 414 18.29 -10.79 -10.71
N GLN A 415 18.80 -10.38 -11.86
CA GLN A 415 19.00 -8.96 -12.19
C GLN A 415 17.69 -8.19 -12.18
N THR A 416 16.60 -8.81 -12.64
CA THR A 416 15.27 -8.21 -12.62
C THR A 416 14.76 -8.07 -11.18
N LEU A 417 14.96 -9.09 -10.33
CA LEU A 417 14.65 -8.99 -8.91
C LEU A 417 15.49 -7.89 -8.22
N ASP A 418 16.78 -7.81 -8.53
CA ASP A 418 17.67 -6.75 -8.04
C ASP A 418 17.12 -5.36 -8.40
N GLY A 419 16.67 -5.17 -9.65
CA GLY A 419 16.01 -3.92 -10.06
C GLY A 419 14.68 -3.60 -9.39
N LEU A 420 14.00 -4.58 -8.76
CA LEU A 420 12.83 -4.31 -7.91
C LEU A 420 13.23 -3.69 -6.58
N PHE A 421 14.42 -3.99 -6.06
CA PHE A 421 14.94 -3.51 -4.78
C PHE A 421 15.90 -2.32 -4.94
N ASP A 422 16.56 -2.20 -6.08
CA ASP A 422 17.49 -1.14 -6.43
C ASP A 422 16.98 -0.32 -7.63
N LYS A 423 16.74 0.96 -7.36
CA LYS A 423 16.24 1.90 -8.36
C LYS A 423 17.24 2.21 -9.46
N GLU A 424 18.54 2.22 -9.17
CA GLU A 424 19.56 2.48 -10.19
C GLU A 424 19.66 1.33 -11.19
N ALA A 425 19.34 0.11 -10.73
CA ALA A 425 19.29 -1.08 -11.55
C ALA A 425 17.96 -1.19 -12.34
N GLY A 426 16.83 -0.85 -11.72
CA GLY A 426 15.49 -1.05 -12.29
C GLY A 426 14.80 0.18 -12.88
N ARG A 427 15.41 1.37 -12.85
CA ARG A 427 14.83 2.61 -13.41
C ARG A 427 15.84 3.37 -14.28
N GLY A 428 15.33 4.17 -15.22
CA GLY A 428 16.15 5.00 -16.10
C GLY A 428 16.71 4.24 -17.30
N ALA A 429 17.92 4.59 -17.77
CA ALA A 429 18.50 4.06 -19.01
C ALA A 429 18.74 2.53 -19.01
N LYS A 430 18.78 1.91 -17.82
CA LYS A 430 18.95 0.46 -17.64
C LYS A 430 17.63 -0.31 -17.60
N ASP A 431 16.49 0.37 -17.49
CA ASP A 431 15.17 -0.26 -17.44
C ASP A 431 14.85 -0.94 -18.78
N GLY A 432 14.50 -2.22 -18.73
CA GLY A 432 14.25 -3.05 -19.92
C GLY A 432 15.52 -3.54 -20.65
N THR A 433 16.70 -3.03 -20.31
CA THR A 433 17.99 -3.48 -20.89
C THR A 433 18.78 -4.34 -19.92
N TYR A 434 18.93 -3.92 -18.65
CA TYR A 434 19.51 -4.71 -17.56
C TYR A 434 18.48 -5.64 -16.91
N THR A 435 17.23 -5.19 -16.80
CA THR A 435 16.10 -5.96 -16.25
C THR A 435 15.07 -6.28 -17.33
N ASN A 436 14.16 -7.22 -17.05
CA ASN A 436 12.89 -7.28 -17.76
C ASN A 436 11.92 -6.26 -17.16
N LYS A 437 11.04 -5.71 -18.01
CA LYS A 437 9.90 -4.93 -17.51
C LYS A 437 9.01 -5.84 -16.69
N THR A 438 8.56 -5.33 -15.55
CA THR A 438 7.66 -6.04 -14.64
C THR A 438 6.52 -5.12 -14.22
N LEU A 439 5.40 -5.73 -13.87
CA LEU A 439 4.24 -5.04 -13.31
C LEU A 439 3.82 -5.75 -12.03
N LEU A 440 3.89 -5.03 -10.90
CA LEU A 440 3.24 -5.47 -9.68
C LEU A 440 1.74 -5.26 -9.82
N VAL A 441 0.95 -6.31 -9.65
CA VAL A 441 -0.51 -6.23 -9.56
C VAL A 441 -0.89 -6.64 -8.15
N ALA A 442 -1.32 -5.68 -7.34
CA ALA A 442 -1.64 -5.93 -5.93
C ALA A 442 -2.95 -5.28 -5.52
N GLY A 443 -3.64 -5.89 -4.57
CA GLY A 443 -4.74 -5.34 -3.81
C GLY A 443 -4.33 -5.09 -2.36
N MET A 444 -4.78 -3.97 -1.79
CA MET A 444 -4.65 -3.64 -0.38
C MET A 444 -6.03 -3.35 0.19
N HIS A 445 -6.50 -4.20 1.10
CA HIS A 445 -7.82 -4.05 1.72
C HIS A 445 -7.69 -3.33 3.05
N PHE A 446 -8.17 -2.09 3.13
CA PHE A 446 -8.26 -1.38 4.40
C PHE A 446 -9.51 -1.78 5.17
N MET A 447 -9.37 -1.96 6.47
CA MET A 447 -10.48 -2.37 7.34
C MET A 447 -11.45 -1.22 7.54
N ASP A 448 -12.71 -1.58 7.71
CA ASP A 448 -13.72 -0.71 8.27
C ASP A 448 -14.25 -1.29 9.59
N ASN A 449 -15.21 -0.58 10.19
CA ASN A 449 -15.77 -0.91 11.49
C ASN A 449 -16.41 -2.31 11.55
N TYR A 450 -16.81 -2.89 10.41
CA TYR A 450 -17.51 -4.17 10.36
C TYR A 450 -16.54 -5.35 10.31
N ASN A 451 -15.42 -5.22 9.58
CA ASN A 451 -14.40 -6.27 9.43
C ASN A 451 -13.09 -6.01 10.18
N TYR A 452 -13.09 -5.04 11.11
CA TYR A 452 -11.93 -4.63 11.88
C TYR A 452 -11.31 -5.77 12.72
N GLU A 453 -9.98 -5.86 12.75
CA GLU A 453 -9.23 -6.89 13.46
C GLU A 453 -7.97 -6.26 14.09
N LEU A 454 -7.82 -6.40 15.41
CA LEU A 454 -6.69 -5.79 16.13
C LEU A 454 -5.34 -6.39 15.76
N GLU A 455 -5.28 -7.67 15.36
CA GLU A 455 -4.03 -8.28 14.90
C GLU A 455 -3.50 -7.60 13.63
N ARG A 456 -4.39 -7.28 12.69
CA ARG A 456 -4.04 -6.51 11.48
C ARG A 456 -3.51 -5.11 11.80
N VAL A 457 -3.99 -4.49 12.88
CA VAL A 457 -3.47 -3.21 13.39
C VAL A 457 -2.06 -3.37 13.95
N ARG A 458 -1.83 -4.39 14.78
CA ARG A 458 -0.51 -4.68 15.39
C ARG A 458 0.56 -5.01 14.34
N ARG A 459 0.14 -5.64 13.25
CA ARG A 459 0.98 -6.03 12.11
C ARG A 459 0.92 -5.03 10.96
N CYS A 460 0.46 -3.80 11.19
CA CYS A 460 0.43 -2.81 10.13
C CYS A 460 1.85 -2.39 9.74
N VAL A 461 2.09 -2.20 8.44
CA VAL A 461 3.39 -1.70 7.91
C VAL A 461 3.24 -0.35 7.21
N ILE A 462 2.01 0.16 7.14
CA ILE A 462 1.64 1.44 6.54
C ILE A 462 1.15 2.33 7.68
N HIS A 463 1.87 3.40 7.96
CA HIS A 463 1.58 4.26 9.11
C HIS A 463 1.36 5.71 8.67
N TYR A 464 0.81 6.52 9.57
CA TYR A 464 0.75 7.97 9.50
C TYR A 464 1.56 8.58 10.64
N ALA A 465 2.41 9.55 10.32
CA ALA A 465 3.02 10.41 11.31
C ALA A 465 2.13 11.63 11.46
N THR A 466 2.02 12.12 12.69
CA THR A 466 1.15 13.25 13.04
C THR A 466 1.92 14.34 13.78
N PRO A 467 1.44 15.59 13.79
CA PRO A 467 2.01 16.67 14.59
C PRO A 467 2.01 16.40 16.10
N ALA A 468 1.23 15.42 16.58
CA ALA A 468 1.25 14.93 17.95
C ALA A 468 2.45 14.02 18.28
N ASN A 469 3.46 13.95 17.40
CA ASN A 469 4.62 13.07 17.54
C ASN A 469 4.25 11.58 17.69
N LYS A 470 3.10 11.18 17.11
CA LYS A 470 2.62 9.79 17.05
C LYS A 470 2.79 9.20 15.66
N ILE A 471 3.08 7.89 15.61
CA ILE A 471 3.02 7.06 14.40
C ILE A 471 1.83 6.12 14.54
N ILE A 472 0.81 6.23 13.69
CA ILE A 472 -0.47 5.52 13.84
C ILE A 472 -0.71 4.57 12.65
N PRO A 473 -1.08 3.31 12.87
CA PRO A 473 -1.50 2.37 11.81
C PRO A 473 -2.56 2.93 10.88
N PHE A 474 -2.43 2.68 9.57
CA PHE A 474 -3.34 3.22 8.55
C PHE A 474 -4.82 3.02 8.89
N CYS A 475 -5.22 1.79 9.23
CA CYS A 475 -6.62 1.47 9.49
C CYS A 475 -7.11 2.06 10.82
N SER A 476 -6.24 2.29 11.80
CA SER A 476 -6.60 2.96 13.06
C SER A 476 -6.70 4.47 12.88
N TYR A 477 -5.87 5.04 12.00
CA TYR A 477 -5.94 6.45 11.65
C TYR A 477 -7.21 6.78 10.85
N ASN A 478 -7.55 5.97 9.84
CA ASN A 478 -8.63 6.28 8.88
C ASN A 478 -9.94 5.52 9.09
N GLY A 479 -9.97 4.54 9.99
CA GLY A 479 -11.13 3.68 10.22
C GLY A 479 -11.19 3.21 11.67
N GLY A 480 -12.21 2.41 12.00
CA GLY A 480 -12.45 1.99 13.37
C GLY A 480 -12.80 3.18 14.27
N LEU A 481 -11.90 3.47 15.21
CA LEU A 481 -11.98 4.65 16.09
C LEU A 481 -11.61 5.97 15.39
N CYS A 482 -11.00 5.90 14.20
CA CYS A 482 -10.71 7.04 13.34
C CYS A 482 -9.91 8.17 14.03
N HIS A 483 -8.66 7.87 14.41
CA HIS A 483 -7.75 8.85 15.06
C HIS A 483 -7.49 10.10 14.22
N ARG A 484 -7.74 10.07 12.90
CA ARG A 484 -7.65 11.24 12.02
C ARG A 484 -8.52 12.40 12.52
N GLU A 485 -9.75 12.13 12.96
CA GLU A 485 -10.69 13.18 13.35
C GLU A 485 -10.17 13.98 14.56
N GLU A 486 -9.66 13.29 15.59
CA GLU A 486 -9.05 13.94 16.77
C GLU A 486 -7.84 14.79 16.39
N ILE A 487 -6.94 14.24 15.55
CA ILE A 487 -5.74 14.94 15.11
C ILE A 487 -6.10 16.17 14.28
N GLU A 488 -7.00 16.04 13.30
CA GLU A 488 -7.42 17.17 12.49
C GLU A 488 -8.15 18.21 13.34
N GLU A 489 -8.98 17.83 14.30
CA GLU A 489 -9.64 18.77 15.20
C GLU A 489 -8.63 19.60 16.01
N ARG A 490 -7.65 18.94 16.63
CA ARG A 490 -6.62 19.56 17.47
C ARG A 490 -5.65 20.46 16.69
N TYR A 491 -5.26 20.06 15.48
CA TYR A 491 -4.21 20.74 14.70
C TYR A 491 -4.73 21.58 13.53
N SER A 492 -6.05 21.69 13.34
CA SER A 492 -6.61 22.59 12.34
C SER A 492 -6.81 24.01 12.86
N VAL A 493 -6.82 24.96 11.94
CA VAL A 493 -7.26 26.35 12.16
C VAL A 493 -8.57 26.65 11.44
N SER A 494 -9.22 27.75 11.79
CA SER A 494 -10.40 28.20 11.01
C SER A 494 -9.99 28.61 9.58
N LEU A 495 -10.91 28.50 8.62
CA LEU A 495 -10.63 28.94 7.24
C LEU A 495 -10.30 30.45 7.16
N ALA A 496 -10.91 31.26 8.02
CA ALA A 496 -10.64 32.70 8.08
C ALA A 496 -9.20 32.98 8.54
N GLU A 497 -8.79 32.33 9.61
CA GLU A 497 -7.43 32.42 10.15
C GLU A 497 -6.40 31.91 9.12
N TYR A 498 -6.69 30.78 8.46
CA TYR A 498 -5.83 30.26 7.40
C TYR A 498 -5.60 31.30 6.28
N LYS A 499 -6.67 31.93 5.79
CA LYS A 499 -6.56 32.96 4.74
C LYS A 499 -5.71 34.14 5.19
N GLU A 500 -5.83 34.55 6.44
CA GLU A 500 -5.05 35.67 6.99
C GLU A 500 -3.55 35.33 7.07
N ARG A 501 -3.21 34.15 7.62
CA ARG A 501 -1.82 33.64 7.65
C ARG A 501 -1.20 33.59 6.25
N ARG A 502 -2.00 33.27 5.22
CA ARG A 502 -1.52 33.18 3.84
C ARG A 502 -1.25 34.54 3.19
N LYS A 503 -2.03 35.57 3.51
CA LYS A 503 -1.77 36.94 3.05
C LYS A 503 -0.44 37.45 3.61
N GLN A 504 -0.22 37.24 4.90
CA GLN A 504 1.00 37.67 5.60
C GLN A 504 2.28 37.00 5.07
N ARG A 505 2.16 35.80 4.47
CA ARG A 505 3.29 35.07 3.86
C ARG A 505 3.60 35.52 2.43
N GLN A 506 2.69 36.25 1.78
CA GLN A 506 2.84 36.76 0.41
C GLN A 506 3.32 38.22 0.35
N THR A 507 3.16 38.96 1.44
CA THR A 507 3.80 40.25 1.72
C THR A 507 5.20 40.04 2.26
#